data_AF-A0A947EMT1-F1
#
_entry.id   AF-A0A947EMT1-F1
#
_cell.length_a   1.000
_cell.length_b   1.000
_cell.length_c   1.000
_cell.angle_alpha   90.00
_cell.angle_beta   90.00
_cell.angle_gamma   90.00
#
_symmetry.space_group_name_H-M   'P 1'
#
loop_
_entity.id
_entity.type
_entity.pdbx_description
1 polymer ?
#
loop_
_entity_poly.entity_id
_entity_poly.type
_entity_poly.pdbx_seq_one_letter_code
_entity_poly.pdbx_strand_id
1 'polypeptide(L)'
;METKTGNIIVEKIKESKISKVDFSNLPFGKVYSDHMLVCDYKDGEWQTPRIMPYGSISLDPTAKIFHYGQSVFEGMKAYKDADGQAWLFRPEENQKRLNISSKRISIPELPKEIFLEGLKTLLKLEKDWIPTTPGSSLYV
;
A
#
# COMPACT_ATOMS: atom_id res chain seq x y z
N MET A 1 -4.91 -7.87 17.34
CA MET A 1 -6.34 -8.25 17.24
C MET A 1 -6.74 -8.11 15.80
N GLU A 2 -7.26 -9.17 15.18
CA GLU A 2 -7.76 -9.12 13.81
C GLU A 2 -9.15 -8.47 13.78
N THR A 3 -9.34 -7.51 12.88
CA THR A 3 -10.64 -6.87 12.66
C THR A 3 -10.96 -6.88 11.18
N LYS A 4 -12.20 -7.23 10.83
CA LYS A 4 -12.68 -7.22 9.44
C LYS A 4 -13.29 -5.85 9.13
N THR A 5 -12.74 -5.12 8.15
CA THR A 5 -13.32 -3.86 7.63
C THR A 5 -13.73 -4.12 6.18
N GLY A 6 -15.04 -4.26 5.93
CA GLY A 6 -15.52 -4.77 4.64
C GLY A 6 -15.02 -6.19 4.38
N ASN A 7 -14.39 -6.43 3.22
CA ASN A 7 -13.78 -7.72 2.84
C ASN A 7 -12.26 -7.78 3.10
N ILE A 8 -11.71 -6.88 3.92
CA ILE A 8 -10.26 -6.82 4.21
C ILE A 8 -10.00 -7.29 5.63
N ILE A 9 -9.04 -8.20 5.79
CA ILE A 9 -8.55 -8.64 7.10
C ILE A 9 -7.47 -7.67 7.57
N VAL A 10 -7.60 -7.10 8.77
CA VAL A 10 -6.62 -6.16 9.32
C VAL A 10 -5.96 -6.75 10.56
N GLU A 11 -4.66 -7.02 10.47
CA GLU A 11 -3.79 -7.37 11.59
C GLU A 11 -2.99 -6.13 12.00
N LYS A 12 -3.27 -5.60 13.20
CA LYS A 12 -2.55 -4.44 13.74
C LYS A 12 -1.29 -4.85 14.48
N ILE A 13 -0.21 -4.07 14.31
CA ILE A 13 0.97 -4.15 15.16
C ILE A 13 0.65 -3.84 16.63
N LYS A 14 1.51 -4.32 17.54
CA LYS A 14 1.38 -4.07 18.98
C LYS A 14 1.92 -2.70 19.40
N GLU A 15 3.04 -2.28 18.82
CA GLU A 15 3.75 -1.05 19.19
C GLU A 15 4.25 -0.35 17.92
N SER A 16 3.70 0.83 17.64
CA SER A 16 4.11 1.66 16.51
C SER A 16 5.51 2.22 16.69
N LYS A 17 6.28 2.23 15.59
CA LYS A 17 7.60 2.86 15.57
C LYS A 17 7.55 4.36 15.25
N ILE A 18 6.35 4.94 15.06
CA ILE A 18 6.17 6.34 14.64
C ILE A 18 6.85 7.34 15.60
N SER A 19 6.89 7.05 16.90
CA SER A 19 7.53 7.88 17.92
C SER A 19 9.06 7.96 17.79
N LYS A 20 9.67 7.04 17.03
CA LYS A 20 11.12 6.96 16.77
C LYS A 20 11.50 7.63 15.45
N VAL A 21 10.54 8.18 14.71
CA VAL A 21 10.75 8.79 13.39
C VAL A 21 10.93 10.30 13.52
N ASP A 22 11.99 10.81 12.91
CA ASP A 22 12.20 12.25 12.75
C ASP A 22 11.48 12.76 11.49
N PHE A 23 10.29 13.32 11.66
CA PHE A 23 9.50 13.90 10.56
C PHE A 23 10.10 15.18 9.96
N SER A 24 11.11 15.79 10.60
CA SER A 24 11.82 16.94 10.04
C SER A 24 12.88 16.55 9.01
N ASN A 25 13.30 15.27 9.01
CA ASN A 25 14.32 14.74 8.11
C ASN A 25 13.88 13.39 7.52
N LEU A 26 13.08 13.46 6.46
CA LEU A 26 12.54 12.28 5.77
C LEU A 26 13.22 12.07 4.40
N PRO A 27 14.31 11.29 4.33
CA PRO A 27 14.86 10.88 3.04
C PRO A 27 13.87 9.99 2.28
N PHE A 28 13.70 10.26 0.99
CA PHE A 28 12.75 9.55 0.14
C PHE A 28 13.03 8.03 0.11
N GLY A 29 11.99 7.23 0.36
CA GLY A 29 12.06 5.76 0.25
C GLY A 29 12.94 5.07 1.28
N LYS A 30 13.14 5.67 2.47
CA LYS A 30 13.96 5.10 3.56
C LYS A 30 13.21 4.85 4.86
N VAL A 31 12.11 5.58 5.08
CA VAL A 31 11.24 5.43 6.24
C VAL A 31 9.91 4.89 5.76
N TYR A 32 9.45 3.79 6.36
CA TYR A 32 8.20 3.11 6.01
C TYR A 32 7.25 3.13 7.19
N SER A 33 5.94 3.15 6.89
CA SER A 33 4.88 3.04 7.89
C SER A 33 4.84 1.67 8.57
N ASP A 34 3.84 1.44 9.41
CA ASP A 34 3.78 0.26 10.28
C ASP A 34 3.21 -0.98 9.60
N HIS A 35 2.34 -0.81 8.60
CA HIS A 35 1.64 -1.88 7.92
C HIS A 35 1.80 -1.82 6.39
N MET A 36 1.45 -2.91 5.73
CA MET A 36 1.39 -3.06 4.28
C MET A 36 0.10 -3.77 3.87
N LEU A 37 -0.40 -3.47 2.67
CA LEU A 37 -1.51 -4.16 2.04
C LEU A 37 -0.98 -5.31 1.16
N VAL A 38 -1.55 -6.49 1.32
CA VAL A 38 -1.19 -7.72 0.58
C VAL A 38 -2.45 -8.38 0.04
N CYS A 39 -2.40 -8.82 -1.21
CA CYS A 39 -3.46 -9.63 -1.80
C CYS A 39 -2.82 -10.71 -2.68
N ASP A 40 -3.08 -11.97 -2.36
CA ASP A 40 -2.54 -13.10 -3.13
C ASP A 40 -3.41 -13.34 -4.37
N TYR A 41 -2.80 -13.85 -5.44
CA TYR A 41 -3.52 -14.40 -6.59
C TYR A 41 -3.20 -15.89 -6.70
N LYS A 42 -4.21 -16.74 -6.63
CA LYS A 42 -4.07 -18.21 -6.62
C LYS A 42 -5.20 -18.83 -7.41
N ASP A 43 -4.89 -19.88 -8.17
CA ASP A 43 -5.87 -20.68 -8.91
C ASP A 43 -6.84 -19.87 -9.79
N GLY A 44 -6.36 -18.77 -10.36
CA GLY A 44 -7.16 -17.92 -11.25
C GLY A 44 -7.91 -16.79 -10.54
N GLU A 45 -7.81 -16.68 -9.21
CA GLU A 45 -8.62 -15.75 -8.42
C GLU A 45 -7.78 -14.90 -7.45
N TRP A 46 -8.18 -13.64 -7.32
CA TRP A 46 -7.69 -12.76 -6.26
C TRP A 46 -8.28 -13.20 -4.93
N GLN A 47 -7.40 -13.38 -3.95
CA GLN A 47 -7.76 -13.86 -2.62
C GLN A 47 -8.24 -12.71 -1.75
N THR A 48 -8.65 -13.02 -0.52
CA THR A 48 -9.05 -11.99 0.45
C THR A 48 -7.85 -11.09 0.78
N PRO A 49 -7.95 -9.77 0.54
CA PRO A 49 -6.87 -8.83 0.86
C PRO A 49 -6.66 -8.71 2.37
N ARG A 50 -5.41 -8.47 2.75
CA ARG A 50 -4.96 -8.36 4.14
C ARG A 50 -4.11 -7.11 4.32
N ILE A 51 -4.36 -6.37 5.39
CA ILE A 51 -3.44 -5.37 5.91
C ILE A 51 -2.74 -6.00 7.10
N MET A 52 -1.42 -6.05 7.06
CA MET A 52 -0.61 -6.74 8.05
C MET A 52 0.64 -5.92 8.39
N PRO A 53 1.34 -6.22 9.50
CA PRO A 53 2.60 -5.57 9.84
C PRO A 53 3.57 -5.55 8.66
N TYR A 54 4.22 -4.39 8.44
CA TYR A 54 5.23 -4.25 7.40
C TYR A 54 6.39 -5.21 7.68
N GLY A 55 6.76 -6.01 6.67
CA GLY A 55 7.79 -7.01 6.82
C GLY A 55 8.28 -7.58 5.49
N SER A 56 9.24 -8.51 5.58
CA SER A 56 9.81 -9.18 4.43
C SER A 56 8.78 -10.02 3.69
N ILE A 57 8.87 -10.03 2.36
CA ILE A 57 8.09 -10.92 1.50
C ILE A 57 8.90 -12.19 1.27
N SER A 58 8.33 -13.35 1.60
CA SER A 58 8.94 -14.65 1.30
C SER A 58 8.47 -15.14 -0.07
N LEU A 59 9.40 -15.36 -0.99
CA LEU A 59 9.13 -15.80 -2.35
C LEU A 59 9.95 -17.04 -2.70
N ASP A 60 9.42 -17.86 -3.60
CA ASP A 60 10.17 -18.97 -4.19
C ASP A 60 11.40 -18.43 -4.95
N PRO A 61 12.60 -19.04 -4.81
CA PRO A 61 13.80 -18.59 -5.52
C PRO A 61 13.66 -18.56 -7.04
N THR A 62 12.73 -19.33 -7.60
CA THR A 62 12.44 -19.41 -9.05
C THR A 62 11.33 -18.45 -9.49
N ALA A 63 10.81 -17.61 -8.59
CA ALA A 63 9.74 -16.67 -8.92
C ALA A 63 10.13 -15.73 -10.08
N LYS A 64 9.19 -15.55 -11.02
CA LYS A 64 9.39 -14.80 -12.27
C LYS A 64 9.86 -13.35 -12.07
N ILE A 65 9.57 -12.74 -10.92
CA ILE A 65 10.06 -11.41 -10.57
C ILE A 65 11.60 -11.35 -10.55
N PHE A 66 12.27 -12.41 -10.11
CA PHE A 66 13.74 -12.43 -10.00
C PHE A 66 14.45 -12.74 -11.32
N HIS A 67 13.80 -13.51 -12.20
CA HIS A 67 14.44 -14.03 -13.42
C HIS A 67 14.04 -13.27 -14.68
N TYR A 68 12.80 -12.75 -14.73
CA TYR A 68 12.22 -12.16 -15.93
C TYR A 68 11.63 -10.77 -15.69
N GLY A 69 11.82 -10.20 -14.50
CA GLY A 69 11.32 -8.86 -14.17
C GLY A 69 9.80 -8.72 -14.27
N GLN A 70 9.04 -9.81 -14.05
CA GLN A 70 7.58 -9.78 -14.11
C GLN A 70 7.00 -9.08 -12.88
N SER A 71 7.12 -7.75 -12.85
CA SER A 71 6.65 -6.89 -11.78
C SER A 71 6.25 -5.51 -12.32
N VAL A 72 5.22 -4.94 -11.72
CA VAL A 72 4.78 -3.55 -11.96
C VAL A 72 4.68 -2.82 -10.62
N PHE A 73 4.82 -1.50 -10.65
CA PHE A 73 4.60 -0.65 -9.48
C PHE A 73 3.84 0.61 -9.87
N GLU A 74 3.29 1.28 -8.87
CA GLU A 74 2.67 2.60 -9.01
C GLU A 74 3.26 3.57 -8.00
N GLY A 75 2.99 4.86 -8.21
CA GLY A 75 3.50 5.91 -7.35
C GLY A 75 2.53 7.07 -7.23
N MET A 76 2.00 7.26 -6.03
CA MET A 76 1.13 8.39 -5.71
C MET A 76 1.42 8.93 -4.31
N LYS A 77 0.65 9.92 -3.88
CA LYS A 77 0.86 10.60 -2.61
C LYS A 77 -0.45 10.79 -1.86
N ALA A 78 -0.37 10.59 -0.55
CA ALA A 78 -1.37 11.00 0.42
C ALA A 78 -0.93 12.28 1.13
N TYR A 79 -1.88 13.18 1.36
CA TYR A 79 -1.69 14.48 2.00
C TYR A 79 -2.67 14.63 3.17
N LYS A 80 -2.33 15.49 4.13
CA LYS A 80 -3.29 15.97 5.14
C LYS A 80 -3.76 17.36 4.79
N ASP A 81 -5.06 17.59 4.93
CA ASP A 81 -5.61 18.94 4.92
C ASP A 81 -5.47 19.62 6.30
N ALA A 82 -5.98 20.85 6.41
CA ALA A 82 -5.95 21.63 7.65
C ALA A 82 -6.77 20.99 8.78
N ASP A 83 -7.75 20.15 8.45
CA ASP A 83 -8.60 19.42 9.39
C ASP A 83 -8.02 18.04 9.76
N GLY A 84 -6.82 17.72 9.26
CA GLY A 84 -6.11 16.47 9.51
C GLY A 84 -6.66 15.26 8.74
N GLN A 85 -7.54 15.48 7.75
CA GLN A 85 -8.09 14.42 6.90
C GLN A 85 -7.11 14.03 5.80
N ALA A 86 -7.09 12.74 5.49
CA ALA A 86 -6.23 12.19 4.44
C ALA A 86 -6.86 12.36 3.05
N TRP A 87 -6.10 12.91 2.12
CA TRP A 87 -6.49 13.12 0.72
C TRP A 87 -5.55 12.43 -0.25
N LEU A 88 -6.11 11.91 -1.34
CA LEU A 88 -5.40 11.31 -2.46
C LEU A 88 -5.66 12.09 -3.73
N PHE A 89 -4.64 12.24 -4.57
CA PHE A 89 -4.80 12.87 -5.88
C PHE A 89 -5.01 11.81 -6.97
N ARG A 90 -6.24 11.73 -7.50
CA ARG A 90 -6.63 10.88 -8.63
C ARG A 90 -6.17 9.40 -8.50
N PRO A 91 -6.46 8.70 -7.38
CA PRO A 91 -6.00 7.32 -7.18
C PRO A 91 -6.54 6.34 -8.24
N GLU A 92 -7.73 6.63 -8.80
CA GLU A 92 -8.31 5.81 -9.87
C GLU A 92 -7.47 5.79 -11.15
N GLU A 93 -6.75 6.87 -11.46
CA GLU A 93 -5.90 6.93 -12.66
C GLU A 93 -4.63 6.10 -12.47
N ASN A 94 -4.10 6.05 -11.25
CA ASN A 94 -2.99 5.16 -10.88
C ASN A 94 -3.44 3.69 -10.97
N GLN A 95 -4.65 3.37 -10.49
CA GLN A 95 -5.22 2.02 -10.61
C GLN A 95 -5.37 1.58 -12.08
N LYS A 96 -5.89 2.46 -12.95
CA LYS A 96 -6.01 2.18 -14.39
C LYS A 96 -4.64 1.93 -15.01
N ARG A 97 -3.64 2.77 -14.69
CA ARG A 97 -2.28 2.63 -15.21
C ARG A 97 -1.59 1.36 -14.70
N LEU A 98 -1.81 0.97 -13.44
CA LEU A 98 -1.37 -0.31 -12.90
C LEU A 98 -1.90 -1.47 -13.75
N ASN A 99 -3.20 -1.50 -14.06
CA ASN A 99 -3.77 -2.59 -14.86
C ASN A 99 -3.30 -2.59 -16.32
N ILE A 100 -3.08 -1.42 -16.94
CA ILE A 100 -2.44 -1.33 -18.26
C ILE A 100 -1.05 -1.99 -18.23
N SER A 101 -0.25 -1.67 -17.21
CA SER A 101 1.08 -2.25 -17.01
C SER A 101 1.01 -3.76 -16.74
N SER A 102 0.10 -4.20 -15.86
CA SER A 102 -0.09 -5.63 -15.53
C SER A 102 -0.43 -6.44 -16.77
N LYS A 103 -1.38 -5.96 -17.57
CA LYS A 103 -1.79 -6.61 -18.83
C LYS A 103 -0.63 -6.72 -19.82
N ARG A 104 0.23 -5.70 -19.90
CA ARG A 104 1.39 -5.68 -20.80
C ARG A 104 2.38 -6.81 -20.53
N ILE A 105 2.50 -7.25 -19.28
CA ILE A 105 3.42 -8.32 -18.86
C ILE A 105 2.71 -9.55 -18.28
N SER A 106 1.44 -9.76 -18.67
CA SER A 106 0.64 -10.94 -18.32
C SER A 106 0.49 -11.18 -16.81
N ILE A 107 0.40 -10.11 -16.03
CA ILE A 107 -0.07 -10.15 -14.64
C ILE A 107 -1.60 -9.96 -14.65
N PRO A 108 -2.37 -10.73 -13.85
CA PRO A 108 -3.81 -10.51 -13.70
C PRO A 108 -4.14 -9.06 -13.34
N GLU A 109 -5.19 -8.51 -13.93
CA GLU A 109 -5.66 -7.16 -13.58
C GLU A 109 -6.18 -7.15 -12.14
N LEU A 110 -5.77 -6.15 -11.35
CA LEU A 110 -6.21 -5.99 -9.97
C LEU A 110 -7.58 -5.29 -9.95
N PRO A 111 -8.61 -5.89 -9.31
CA PRO A 111 -9.93 -5.27 -9.19
C PRO A 111 -9.85 -3.89 -8.54
N LYS A 112 -10.65 -2.95 -9.06
CA LYS A 112 -10.69 -1.56 -8.59
C LYS A 112 -11.04 -1.50 -7.11
N GLU A 113 -11.95 -2.35 -6.67
CA GLU A 113 -12.44 -2.45 -5.31
C GLU A 113 -11.33 -2.86 -4.35
N ILE A 114 -10.53 -3.88 -4.70
CA ILE A 114 -9.39 -4.31 -3.90
C ILE A 114 -8.35 -3.18 -3.78
N PHE A 115 -8.04 -2.52 -4.90
CA PHE A 115 -7.06 -1.43 -4.89
C PHE A 115 -7.53 -0.22 -4.08
N LEU A 116 -8.72 0.31 -4.36
CA LEU A 116 -9.19 1.54 -3.72
C LEU A 116 -9.59 1.34 -2.26
N GLU A 117 -10.33 0.28 -1.94
CA GLU A 117 -10.73 0.03 -0.55
C GLU A 117 -9.54 -0.42 0.29
N GLY A 118 -8.62 -1.20 -0.29
CA GLY A 118 -7.33 -1.52 0.33
C GLY A 118 -6.53 -0.28 0.66
N LEU A 119 -6.35 0.61 -0.32
CA LEU A 119 -5.63 1.86 -0.14
C LEU A 119 -6.26 2.77 0.92
N LYS A 120 -7.57 2.98 0.87
CA LYS A 120 -8.30 3.78 1.87
C LYS A 120 -8.17 3.20 3.27
N THR A 121 -8.31 1.87 3.40
CA THR A 121 -8.25 1.20 4.71
C THR A 121 -6.84 1.29 5.29
N LEU A 122 -5.80 1.09 4.46
CA LEU A 122 -4.41 1.24 4.87
C LEU A 122 -4.11 2.67 5.31
N LEU A 123 -4.46 3.68 4.49
CA LEU A 123 -4.19 5.08 4.84
C LEU A 123 -4.98 5.56 6.05
N LYS A 124 -6.17 5.00 6.31
CA LYS A 124 -6.93 5.29 7.54
C LYS A 124 -6.24 4.71 8.78
N LEU A 125 -5.64 3.53 8.67
CA LEU A 125 -4.84 2.92 9.73
C LEU A 125 -3.53 3.69 9.96
N GLU A 126 -2.90 4.11 8.88
CA GLU A 126 -1.61 4.82 8.84
C GLU A 126 -1.76 6.35 8.87
N LYS A 127 -2.93 6.87 9.25
CA LYS A 127 -3.23 8.31 9.12
C LYS A 127 -2.18 9.18 9.82
N ASP A 128 -1.60 8.73 10.92
CA ASP A 128 -0.64 9.49 11.71
C ASP A 128 0.73 9.59 11.02
N TRP A 129 1.03 8.65 10.11
CA TRP A 129 2.24 8.64 9.27
C TRP A 129 2.20 9.65 8.12
N ILE A 130 1.03 10.22 7.80
CA ILE A 130 0.93 11.29 6.80
C ILE A 130 1.48 12.57 7.43
N PRO A 131 2.59 13.14 6.92
CA PRO A 131 3.21 14.32 7.50
C PRO A 131 2.34 15.56 7.27
N THR A 132 2.45 16.53 8.19
CA THR A 132 1.69 17.79 8.16
C THR A 132 2.53 19.00 7.75
N THR A 133 3.84 18.81 7.54
CA THR A 133 4.75 19.90 7.15
C THR A 133 4.44 20.34 5.72
N PRO A 134 4.35 21.65 5.43
CA PRO A 134 4.15 22.13 4.07
C PRO A 134 5.16 21.55 3.07
N GLY A 135 4.68 21.07 1.92
CA GLY A 135 5.50 20.43 0.89
C GLY A 135 5.84 18.96 1.14
N SER A 136 5.47 18.39 2.29
CA SER A 136 5.64 16.97 2.59
C SER A 136 4.39 16.13 2.23
N SER A 137 4.57 14.82 2.10
CA SER A 137 3.51 13.87 1.77
C SER A 137 3.90 12.46 2.16
N LEU A 138 2.93 11.56 2.37
CA LEU A 138 3.20 10.12 2.43
C LEU A 138 3.16 9.56 1.01
N TYR A 139 4.27 8.97 0.55
CA TYR A 139 4.32 8.28 -0.73
C TYR A 139 3.65 6.91 -0.61
N VAL A 140 2.87 6.54 -1.62
CA VAL A 140 2.18 5.26 -1.75
C VAL A 140 2.64 4.59 -3.03
#